data_AF-N1WEK4-F1
#
_entry.id   AF-N1WEK4-F1
#
_cell.length_a   1.000
_cell.length_b   1.000
_cell.length_c   1.000
_cell.angle_alpha   90.00
_cell.angle_beta   90.00
_cell.angle_gamma   90.00
#
_symmetry.space_group_name_H-M   'P 1'
#
loop_
_entity.id
_entity.type
_entity.pdbx_description
1 polymer ?
#
loop_
_entity_poly.entity_id
_entity_poly.type
_entity_poly.pdbx_seq_one_letter_code
_entity_poly.pdbx_strand_id
1 'polypeptide(L)'
;MPKCFLGTSLYEACPPSCRHSFAKQDIDEDCIAKNKLEAFLQDKVTFRIGFSAFSQIPAKTLEKFLWTSKDNLELISYFLYIGEPTLVREIIESFSNHTLSYLFKCDFENYMNIRDSIKREKSIKHMFDIRSFKYWTFVSYLRICDLIQYFVRYLKEPEYACQFIVILPSEIVSNLNKYTGLDFEEEKSLYNALGDSIYELPLQSPKIYEHIMQLFVDDPEVSIILSTMEGLIERQQLILEMSEKLTNYIGEHRIDKNFQFIFSEMAGMEIGIASEILNQLLEKKMITISQKTMILDFLETGKLEL
;
A
#
# COMPACT_ATOMS: atom_id res chain seq x y z
N MET A 1 -36.42 -16.42 21.07
CA MET A 1 -35.64 -15.61 20.10
C MET A 1 -34.59 -16.51 19.48
N PRO A 2 -34.38 -16.46 18.15
CA PRO A 2 -33.34 -17.25 17.51
C PRO A 2 -31.97 -16.82 18.07
N LYS A 3 -31.19 -17.81 18.49
CA LYS A 3 -29.79 -17.68 18.90
C LYS A 3 -28.94 -18.39 17.88
N CYS A 4 -27.76 -17.87 17.57
CA CYS A 4 -26.81 -18.62 16.76
C CYS A 4 -26.26 -19.83 17.53
N PHE A 5 -25.48 -20.67 16.83
CA PHE A 5 -24.75 -21.80 17.41
C PHE A 5 -23.90 -21.43 18.64
N LEU A 6 -23.39 -20.20 18.70
CA LEU A 6 -22.62 -19.67 19.85
C LEU A 6 -23.50 -19.08 20.97
N GLY A 7 -24.81 -19.33 20.93
CA GLY A 7 -25.77 -18.90 21.96
C GLY A 7 -26.08 -17.41 22.00
N THR A 8 -25.57 -16.64 21.02
CA THR A 8 -25.74 -15.17 20.96
C THR A 8 -27.04 -14.82 20.25
N SER A 9 -27.79 -13.84 20.78
CA SER A 9 -29.01 -13.31 20.16
C SER A 9 -28.74 -12.11 19.24
N LEU A 10 -29.79 -11.61 18.57
CA LEU A 10 -29.72 -10.43 17.69
C LEU A 10 -29.27 -9.16 18.41
N TYR A 11 -29.60 -9.01 19.70
CA TYR A 11 -29.37 -7.78 20.48
C TYR A 11 -28.09 -7.82 21.32
N GLU A 12 -27.26 -8.85 21.15
CA GLU A 12 -26.00 -9.01 21.87
C GLU A 12 -24.83 -8.88 20.88
N ALA A 13 -23.67 -8.41 21.35
CA ALA A 13 -22.46 -8.35 20.50
C ALA A 13 -21.98 -9.76 20.14
N CYS A 14 -21.40 -9.93 18.95
CA CYS A 14 -20.78 -11.19 18.57
C CYS A 14 -19.52 -11.44 19.44
N PRO A 15 -19.30 -12.67 19.93
CA PRO A 15 -18.11 -13.00 20.69
C PRO A 15 -16.85 -12.92 19.81
N PRO A 16 -15.68 -12.56 20.35
CA PRO A 16 -14.45 -12.36 19.55
C PRO A 16 -13.93 -13.61 18.83
N SER A 17 -14.35 -14.81 19.25
CA SER A 17 -13.95 -16.09 18.65
C SER A 17 -14.89 -16.54 17.51
N CYS A 18 -15.95 -15.77 17.23
CA CYS A 18 -17.02 -16.17 16.33
C CYS A 18 -16.49 -16.49 14.92
N ARG A 19 -15.67 -15.61 14.34
CA ARG A 19 -15.08 -15.83 13.01
C ARG A 19 -14.29 -17.14 12.91
N HIS A 20 -13.50 -17.46 13.94
CA HIS A 20 -12.69 -18.68 13.99
C HIS A 20 -13.53 -19.95 14.21
N SER A 21 -14.61 -19.85 15.00
CA SER A 21 -15.51 -20.97 15.26
C SER A 21 -16.29 -21.37 13.99
N PHE A 22 -16.79 -20.38 13.24
CA PHE A 22 -17.50 -20.62 11.98
C PHE A 22 -16.56 -21.01 10.82
N ALA A 23 -15.27 -20.66 10.85
CA ALA A 23 -14.33 -21.13 9.84
C ALA A 23 -14.01 -22.64 9.94
N LYS A 24 -14.19 -23.24 11.12
CA LYS A 24 -13.87 -24.66 11.38
C LYS A 24 -15.03 -25.62 11.13
N GLN A 25 -16.24 -25.10 11.19
CA GLN A 25 -17.47 -25.86 10.96
C GLN A 25 -18.06 -25.26 9.71
N ASP A 26 -18.18 -26.04 8.63
CA ASP A 26 -18.68 -25.61 7.30
C ASP A 26 -20.20 -25.26 7.35
N ILE A 27 -20.64 -24.62 8.43
CA ILE A 27 -22.00 -24.32 8.85
C ILE A 27 -22.14 -22.79 8.86
N ASP A 28 -22.05 -22.18 7.69
CA ASP A 28 -22.36 -20.75 7.51
C ASP A 28 -23.85 -20.45 7.84
N GLU A 29 -24.71 -21.47 7.83
CA GLU A 29 -26.18 -21.35 7.96
C GLU A 29 -26.65 -20.89 9.36
N ASP A 30 -25.86 -21.10 10.42
CA ASP A 30 -26.23 -20.70 11.79
C ASP A 30 -25.71 -19.30 12.18
N CYS A 31 -25.03 -18.60 11.28
CA CYS A 31 -24.48 -17.28 11.53
C CYS A 31 -25.55 -16.18 11.40
N ILE A 32 -25.95 -15.58 12.52
CA ILE A 32 -26.91 -14.45 12.53
C ILE A 32 -26.24 -13.07 12.34
N ALA A 33 -24.95 -13.00 12.01
CA ALA A 33 -24.22 -11.74 11.88
C ALA A 33 -24.81 -10.86 10.76
N LYS A 34 -25.25 -11.48 9.66
CA LYS A 34 -26.00 -10.79 8.60
C LYS A 34 -27.25 -10.10 9.15
N ASN A 35 -28.07 -10.81 9.93
CA ASN A 35 -29.28 -10.23 10.52
C ASN A 35 -28.96 -9.07 11.48
N LYS A 36 -27.82 -9.11 12.18
CA LYS A 36 -27.37 -8.01 13.03
C LYS A 36 -26.99 -6.77 12.23
N LEU A 37 -26.35 -6.93 11.07
CA LEU A 37 -26.05 -5.83 10.16
C LEU A 37 -27.34 -5.22 9.57
N GLU A 38 -28.28 -6.07 9.15
CA GLU A 38 -29.60 -5.62 8.68
C GLU A 38 -30.38 -4.89 9.79
N ALA A 39 -30.34 -5.40 11.02
CA ALA A 39 -30.96 -4.75 12.17
C ALA A 39 -30.28 -3.42 12.52
N PHE A 40 -28.98 -3.28 12.27
CA PHE A 40 -28.25 -2.04 12.47
C PHE A 40 -28.69 -0.97 11.47
N LEU A 41 -28.83 -1.33 10.18
CA LEU A 41 -29.39 -0.44 9.15
C LEU A 41 -30.84 0.01 9.42
N GLN A 42 -31.58 -0.76 10.22
CA GLN A 42 -32.96 -0.46 10.62
C GLN A 42 -33.03 0.26 11.97
N ASP A 43 -31.91 0.73 12.52
CA ASP A 43 -31.81 1.38 13.84
C ASP A 43 -32.34 0.51 15.01
N LYS A 44 -32.36 -0.81 14.85
CA LYS A 44 -32.88 -1.76 15.87
C LYS A 44 -31.82 -2.22 16.85
N VAL A 45 -30.54 -2.05 16.53
CA VAL A 45 -29.40 -2.43 17.38
C VAL A 45 -28.36 -1.32 17.42
N THR A 46 -27.53 -1.32 18.46
CA THR A 46 -26.50 -0.29 18.66
C THR A 46 -25.29 -0.50 17.73
N PHE A 47 -24.50 0.56 17.56
CA PHE A 47 -23.23 0.51 16.83
C PHE A 47 -22.30 -0.62 17.32
N ARG A 48 -22.20 -0.84 18.64
CA ARG A 48 -21.38 -1.92 19.20
C ARG A 48 -21.80 -3.29 18.66
N ILE A 49 -23.10 -3.53 18.50
CA ILE A 49 -23.64 -4.80 17.98
C ILE A 49 -23.35 -4.90 16.49
N GLY A 50 -23.67 -3.86 15.71
CA GLY A 50 -23.41 -3.81 14.26
C GLY A 50 -21.94 -4.00 13.92
N PHE A 51 -21.04 -3.24 14.56
CA PHE A 51 -19.61 -3.35 14.35
C PHE A 51 -19.08 -4.73 14.76
N SER A 52 -19.51 -5.29 15.91
CA SER A 52 -19.10 -6.64 16.31
C SER A 52 -19.56 -7.72 15.31
N ALA A 53 -20.70 -7.53 14.65
CA ALA A 53 -21.16 -8.43 13.61
C ALA A 53 -20.26 -8.34 12.38
N PHE A 54 -19.91 -7.14 11.95
CA PHE A 54 -18.94 -6.91 10.87
C PHE A 54 -17.56 -7.49 11.18
N SER A 55 -17.05 -7.34 12.41
CA SER A 55 -15.73 -7.86 12.77
C SER A 55 -15.66 -9.40 12.78
N GLN A 56 -16.81 -10.07 12.91
CA GLN A 56 -16.88 -11.50 13.23
C GLN A 56 -17.59 -12.35 12.16
N ILE A 57 -18.22 -11.71 11.19
CA ILE A 57 -18.93 -12.40 10.10
C ILE A 57 -17.93 -13.14 9.19
N PRO A 58 -18.28 -14.36 8.73
CA PRO A 58 -17.49 -15.05 7.70
C PRO A 58 -17.41 -14.23 6.41
N ALA A 59 -16.25 -14.27 5.75
CA ALA A 59 -15.95 -13.46 4.56
C ALA A 59 -17.00 -13.65 3.45
N LYS A 60 -17.31 -14.92 3.12
CA LYS A 60 -18.33 -15.27 2.10
C LYS A 60 -19.69 -14.66 2.41
N THR A 61 -20.10 -14.65 3.67
CA THR A 61 -21.38 -14.10 4.10
C THR A 61 -21.37 -12.57 4.05
N LEU A 62 -20.24 -11.96 4.41
CA LEU A 62 -20.04 -10.51 4.32
C LEU A 62 -20.07 -10.03 2.86
N GLU A 63 -19.44 -10.75 1.94
CA GLU A 63 -19.50 -10.44 0.50
C GLU A 63 -20.94 -10.52 -0.01
N LYS A 64 -21.66 -11.61 0.29
CA LYS A 64 -23.08 -11.73 -0.09
C LYS A 64 -23.93 -10.58 0.46
N PHE A 65 -23.67 -10.16 1.69
CA PHE A 65 -24.36 -9.02 2.30
C PHE A 65 -24.04 -7.70 1.58
N LEU A 66 -22.77 -7.44 1.30
CA LEU A 66 -22.30 -6.26 0.56
C LEU A 66 -23.00 -6.15 -0.80
N TRP A 67 -23.12 -7.25 -1.54
CA TRP A 67 -23.75 -7.28 -2.86
C TRP A 67 -25.29 -7.17 -2.88
N THR A 68 -25.93 -7.16 -1.71
CA THR A 68 -27.41 -7.16 -1.64
C THR A 68 -28.00 -5.76 -1.90
N SER A 69 -27.35 -4.68 -1.46
CA SER A 69 -27.84 -3.31 -1.64
C SER A 69 -26.72 -2.27 -1.54
N LYS A 70 -26.99 -1.05 -2.03
CA LYS A 70 -26.07 0.07 -1.90
C LYS A 70 -25.85 0.48 -0.44
N ASP A 71 -26.90 0.49 0.37
CA ASP A 71 -26.80 0.82 1.80
C ASP A 71 -25.89 -0.17 2.56
N ASN A 72 -25.93 -1.45 2.16
CA ASN A 72 -25.06 -2.47 2.74
C ASN A 72 -23.59 -2.19 2.39
N LEU A 73 -23.31 -1.85 1.13
CA LEU A 73 -21.97 -1.45 0.69
C LEU A 73 -21.47 -0.24 1.49
N GLU A 74 -22.27 0.82 1.59
CA GLU A 74 -21.91 2.03 2.33
C GLU A 74 -21.61 1.73 3.80
N LEU A 75 -22.39 0.85 4.44
CA LEU A 75 -22.12 0.38 5.79
C LEU A 75 -20.79 -0.36 5.89
N ILE A 76 -20.51 -1.29 4.97
CA ILE A 76 -19.27 -2.06 5.00
C ILE A 76 -18.07 -1.14 4.76
N SER A 77 -18.13 -0.25 3.78
CA SER A 77 -17.10 0.76 3.52
C SER A 77 -16.86 1.63 4.76
N TYR A 78 -17.93 2.12 5.40
CA TYR A 78 -17.82 2.89 6.64
C TYR A 78 -17.08 2.12 7.74
N PHE A 79 -17.42 0.84 7.96
CA PHE A 79 -16.74 0.01 8.96
C PHE A 79 -15.29 -0.30 8.61
N LEU A 80 -14.93 -0.42 7.33
CA LEU A 80 -13.54 -0.52 6.89
C LEU A 80 -12.76 0.76 7.17
N TYR A 81 -13.37 1.94 6.98
CA TYR A 81 -12.72 3.23 7.19
C TYR A 81 -12.39 3.52 8.66
N ILE A 82 -13.24 3.08 9.59
CA ILE A 82 -13.08 3.34 11.03
C ILE A 82 -12.45 2.16 11.79
N GLY A 83 -12.30 1.01 11.14
CA GLY A 83 -11.82 -0.21 11.77
C GLY A 83 -10.33 -0.15 12.13
N GLU A 84 -9.95 -0.93 13.14
CA GLU A 84 -8.54 -1.10 13.51
C GLU A 84 -7.76 -1.80 12.37
N PRO A 85 -6.50 -1.40 12.09
CA PRO A 85 -5.73 -1.91 10.95
C PRO A 85 -5.64 -3.45 10.86
N THR A 86 -5.48 -4.13 11.99
CA THR A 86 -5.35 -5.59 12.04
C THR A 86 -6.65 -6.29 11.62
N LEU A 87 -7.79 -5.83 12.15
CA LEU A 87 -9.10 -6.36 11.79
C LEU A 87 -9.41 -6.13 10.31
N VAL A 88 -9.19 -4.89 9.85
CA VAL A 88 -9.48 -4.51 8.47
C VAL A 88 -8.64 -5.32 7.49
N ARG A 89 -7.35 -5.50 7.78
CA ARG A 89 -6.47 -6.37 7.00
C ARG A 89 -7.00 -7.79 6.90
N GLU A 90 -7.37 -8.42 8.02
CA GLU A 90 -7.89 -9.79 8.00
C GLU A 90 -9.18 -9.91 7.18
N ILE A 91 -10.06 -8.91 7.21
CA ILE A 91 -11.31 -8.92 6.42
C ILE A 91 -11.00 -8.80 4.93
N ILE A 92 -10.19 -7.80 4.55
CA ILE A 92 -9.91 -7.49 3.15
C ILE A 92 -9.08 -8.60 2.49
N GLU A 93 -8.12 -9.18 3.19
CA GLU A 93 -7.35 -10.32 2.67
C GLU A 93 -8.24 -11.53 2.36
N SER A 94 -9.41 -11.63 3.00
CA SER A 94 -10.36 -12.74 2.79
C SER A 94 -11.43 -12.48 1.72
N PHE A 95 -11.53 -11.28 1.17
CA PHE A 95 -12.45 -10.97 0.06
C PHE A 95 -11.91 -11.48 -1.26
N SER A 96 -12.81 -11.83 -2.18
CA SER A 96 -12.52 -12.17 -3.56
C SER A 96 -12.01 -10.97 -4.36
N ASN A 97 -11.26 -11.23 -5.44
CA ASN A 97 -10.78 -10.15 -6.33
C ASN A 97 -11.94 -9.32 -6.90
N HIS A 98 -13.09 -9.96 -7.17
CA HIS A 98 -14.28 -9.28 -7.64
C HIS A 98 -14.75 -8.22 -6.63
N THR A 99 -14.96 -8.60 -5.37
CA THR A 99 -15.37 -7.66 -4.31
C THR A 99 -14.33 -6.57 -4.07
N LEU A 100 -13.04 -6.93 -4.02
CA LEU A 100 -11.97 -5.95 -3.84
C LEU A 100 -11.90 -4.94 -4.99
N SER A 101 -12.05 -5.40 -6.23
CA SER A 101 -12.05 -4.51 -7.40
C SER A 101 -13.20 -3.51 -7.34
N TYR A 102 -14.38 -3.95 -6.92
CA TYR A 102 -15.55 -3.09 -6.79
C TYR A 102 -15.40 -2.08 -5.67
N LEU A 103 -14.95 -2.51 -4.48
CA LEU A 103 -14.65 -1.62 -3.35
C LEU A 103 -13.62 -0.54 -3.75
N PHE A 104 -12.56 -0.95 -4.45
CA PHE A 104 -11.53 -0.02 -4.90
C PHE A 104 -12.08 1.03 -5.86
N LYS A 105 -12.92 0.64 -6.83
CA LYS A 105 -13.55 1.59 -7.76
C LYS A 105 -14.41 2.61 -7.01
N CYS A 106 -15.23 2.17 -6.07
CA CYS A 106 -16.05 3.08 -5.27
C CYS A 106 -15.19 4.06 -4.46
N ASP A 107 -14.11 3.58 -3.84
CA ASP A 107 -13.16 4.44 -3.12
C ASP A 107 -12.46 5.42 -4.06
N PHE A 108 -12.07 4.98 -5.25
CA PHE A 108 -11.42 5.82 -6.25
C PHE A 108 -12.35 6.91 -6.79
N GLU A 109 -13.61 6.58 -7.08
CA GLU A 109 -14.62 7.57 -7.46
C GLU A 109 -14.84 8.61 -6.36
N ASN A 110 -14.92 8.17 -5.09
CA ASN A 110 -15.01 9.06 -3.95
C ASN A 110 -13.77 9.95 -3.80
N TYR A 111 -12.59 9.39 -4.01
CA TYR A 111 -11.34 10.15 -4.05
C TYR A 111 -11.37 11.22 -5.14
N MET A 112 -11.79 10.89 -6.36
CA MET A 112 -11.88 11.84 -7.47
C MET A 112 -12.86 12.97 -7.15
N ASN A 113 -14.03 12.65 -6.57
CA ASN A 113 -14.99 13.65 -6.11
C ASN A 113 -14.41 14.58 -5.03
N ILE A 114 -13.67 14.03 -4.07
CA ILE A 114 -12.98 14.81 -3.04
C ILE A 114 -11.92 15.72 -3.68
N ARG A 115 -11.09 15.18 -4.56
CA ARG A 115 -10.02 15.91 -5.27
C ARG A 115 -10.59 17.08 -6.09
N ASP A 116 -11.67 16.86 -6.82
CA ASP A 116 -12.35 17.90 -7.62
C ASP A 116 -13.01 18.98 -6.75
N SER A 117 -13.42 18.64 -5.53
CA SER A 117 -13.96 19.61 -4.58
C SER A 117 -12.86 20.44 -3.90
N ILE A 118 -11.66 19.88 -3.70
CA ILE A 118 -10.51 20.50 -3.02
C ILE A 118 -9.55 21.13 -4.03
N LYS A 119 -10.05 21.76 -5.12
CA LYS A 119 -9.27 22.44 -6.19
C LYS A 119 -8.15 23.42 -5.76
N ARG A 120 -7.90 23.62 -4.46
CA ARG A 120 -6.95 24.59 -3.88
C ARG A 120 -5.81 23.99 -3.04
N GLU A 121 -5.84 22.72 -2.63
CA GLU A 121 -4.72 22.13 -1.88
C GLU A 121 -3.95 21.14 -2.74
N LYS A 122 -2.71 21.51 -3.11
CA LYS A 122 -1.73 20.65 -3.79
C LYS A 122 -1.20 19.50 -2.91
N SER A 123 -1.87 19.16 -1.81
CA SER A 123 -1.33 18.29 -0.75
C SER A 123 -1.65 16.81 -0.96
N ILE A 124 -2.82 16.47 -1.51
CA ILE A 124 -3.25 15.08 -1.67
C ILE A 124 -2.86 14.61 -3.09
N LYS A 125 -1.80 13.81 -3.18
CA LYS A 125 -1.31 13.27 -4.45
C LYS A 125 -1.95 11.93 -4.78
N HIS A 126 -2.16 11.08 -3.77
CA HIS A 126 -2.68 9.73 -3.95
C HIS A 126 -3.89 9.49 -3.05
N MET A 127 -4.80 8.60 -3.47
CA MET A 127 -5.97 8.22 -2.67
C MET A 127 -5.56 7.67 -1.29
N PHE A 128 -4.41 6.99 -1.21
CA PHE A 128 -3.89 6.35 -0.01
C PHE A 128 -3.43 7.35 1.07
N ASP A 129 -3.24 8.63 0.70
CA ASP A 129 -2.94 9.72 1.64
C ASP A 129 -4.18 10.09 2.47
N ILE A 130 -5.38 9.78 1.98
CA ILE A 130 -6.64 10.06 2.66
C ILE A 130 -6.88 9.00 3.74
N ARG A 131 -7.09 9.45 4.98
CA ARG A 131 -7.31 8.58 6.15
C ARG A 131 -8.33 7.48 5.91
N SER A 132 -9.44 7.78 5.24
CA SER A 132 -10.51 6.82 4.96
C SER A 132 -10.08 5.69 4.01
N PHE A 133 -9.14 5.93 3.09
CA PHE A 133 -8.67 4.94 2.12
C PHE A 133 -7.31 4.32 2.50
N LYS A 134 -6.70 4.81 3.58
CA LYS A 134 -5.40 4.32 4.07
C LYS A 134 -5.40 2.82 4.35
N TYR A 135 -6.55 2.21 4.57
CA TYR A 135 -6.61 0.77 4.84
C TYR A 135 -6.07 -0.09 3.69
N TRP A 136 -6.05 0.40 2.45
CA TRP A 136 -5.44 -0.29 1.33
C TRP A 136 -3.94 -0.53 1.53
N THR A 137 -3.26 0.32 2.32
CA THR A 137 -1.84 0.15 2.65
C THR A 137 -1.60 -0.98 3.66
N PHE A 138 -2.66 -1.56 4.24
CA PHE A 138 -2.55 -2.71 5.15
C PHE A 138 -2.67 -4.06 4.43
N VAL A 139 -3.09 -4.05 3.17
CA VAL A 139 -3.23 -5.25 2.34
C VAL A 139 -1.86 -5.77 1.97
N SER A 140 -1.65 -7.09 2.08
CA SER A 140 -0.37 -7.69 1.68
C SER A 140 -0.05 -7.44 0.20
N TYR A 141 1.23 -7.25 -0.12
CA TYR A 141 1.66 -6.99 -1.50
C TYR A 141 1.25 -8.13 -2.45
N LEU A 142 1.23 -9.39 -1.99
CA LEU A 142 0.76 -10.53 -2.78
C LEU A 142 -0.69 -10.36 -3.20
N ARG A 143 -1.55 -9.95 -2.26
CA ARG A 143 -2.97 -9.70 -2.53
C ARG A 143 -3.16 -8.50 -3.46
N ILE A 144 -2.34 -7.46 -3.32
CA ILE A 144 -2.33 -6.34 -4.26
C ILE A 144 -1.91 -6.80 -5.67
N CYS A 145 -0.89 -7.66 -5.79
CA CYS A 145 -0.48 -8.24 -7.07
C CYS A 145 -1.60 -9.09 -7.71
N ASP A 146 -2.33 -9.89 -6.93
CA ASP A 146 -3.51 -10.63 -7.44
C ASP A 146 -4.58 -9.67 -7.98
N LEU A 147 -4.77 -8.54 -7.30
CA LEU A 147 -5.77 -7.54 -7.69
C LEU A 147 -5.34 -6.77 -8.94
N ILE A 148 -4.06 -6.39 -9.05
CA ILE A 148 -3.47 -5.80 -10.27
C ILE A 148 -3.69 -6.76 -11.45
N GLN A 149 -3.33 -8.04 -11.28
CA GLN A 149 -3.56 -9.05 -12.31
C GLN A 149 -5.05 -9.11 -12.69
N TYR A 150 -5.95 -9.08 -11.70
CA TYR A 150 -7.38 -9.13 -11.94
C TYR A 150 -7.88 -7.94 -12.77
N PHE A 151 -7.49 -6.72 -12.41
CA PHE A 151 -7.85 -5.51 -13.14
C PHE A 151 -7.32 -5.52 -14.58
N VAL A 152 -6.04 -5.84 -14.78
CA VAL A 152 -5.41 -5.79 -16.10
C VAL A 152 -5.90 -6.94 -17.00
N ARG A 153 -5.92 -8.16 -16.49
CA ARG A 153 -6.20 -9.35 -17.31
C ARG A 153 -7.69 -9.57 -17.54
N TYR A 154 -8.50 -9.51 -16.48
CA TYR A 154 -9.91 -9.91 -16.53
C TYR A 154 -10.85 -8.73 -16.76
N LEU A 155 -10.61 -7.60 -16.08
CA LEU A 155 -11.47 -6.42 -16.24
C LEU A 155 -11.05 -5.51 -17.40
N LYS A 156 -9.78 -5.60 -17.84
CA LYS A 156 -9.17 -4.73 -18.86
C LYS A 156 -9.20 -3.26 -18.47
N GLU A 157 -8.93 -2.98 -17.19
CA GLU A 157 -8.95 -1.63 -16.60
C GLU A 157 -7.61 -1.31 -15.91
N PRO A 158 -6.53 -1.12 -16.69
CA PRO A 158 -5.20 -0.81 -16.15
C PRO A 158 -5.15 0.51 -15.37
N GLU A 159 -6.06 1.46 -15.62
CA GLU A 159 -6.17 2.75 -14.94
C GLU A 159 -6.45 2.66 -13.43
N TYR A 160 -7.16 1.62 -13.01
CA TYR A 160 -7.35 1.32 -11.59
C TYR A 160 -6.16 0.56 -11.02
N ALA A 161 -5.59 -0.37 -11.81
CA ALA A 161 -4.47 -1.19 -11.38
C ALA A 161 -3.21 -0.36 -11.10
N CYS A 162 -2.92 0.63 -11.96
CA CYS A 162 -1.68 1.43 -11.88
C CYS A 162 -1.59 2.24 -10.58
N GLN A 163 -2.74 2.58 -9.97
CA GLN A 163 -2.78 3.28 -8.68
C GLN A 163 -2.05 2.50 -7.58
N PHE A 164 -2.10 1.17 -7.60
CA PHE A 164 -1.49 0.35 -6.57
C PHE A 164 0.03 0.29 -6.62
N ILE A 165 0.65 0.69 -7.74
CA ILE A 165 2.12 0.66 -7.88
C ILE A 165 2.79 1.49 -6.79
N VAL A 166 2.18 2.62 -6.38
CA VAL A 166 2.75 3.53 -5.38
C VAL A 166 2.82 2.96 -3.96
N ILE A 167 2.01 1.94 -3.65
CA ILE A 167 2.00 1.29 -2.32
C ILE A 167 2.77 -0.03 -2.28
N LEU A 168 3.29 -0.48 -3.42
CA LEU A 168 4.10 -1.68 -3.49
C LEU A 168 5.55 -1.37 -3.07
N PRO A 169 6.24 -2.31 -2.40
CA PRO A 169 7.68 -2.18 -2.17
C PRO A 169 8.45 -2.12 -3.49
N SER A 170 9.54 -1.35 -3.51
CA SER A 170 10.39 -1.13 -4.70
C SER A 170 10.90 -2.44 -5.32
N GLU A 171 11.22 -3.44 -4.48
CA GLU A 171 11.67 -4.76 -4.94
C GLU A 171 10.57 -5.52 -5.70
N ILE A 172 9.32 -5.35 -5.27
CA ILE A 172 8.14 -5.96 -5.90
C ILE A 172 7.84 -5.25 -7.20
N VAL A 173 7.84 -3.91 -7.21
CA VAL A 173 7.65 -3.08 -8.42
C VAL A 173 8.66 -3.45 -9.49
N SER A 174 9.94 -3.58 -9.12
CA SER A 174 11.02 -3.92 -10.04
C SER A 174 10.92 -5.33 -10.65
N ASN A 175 10.06 -6.19 -10.10
CA ASN A 175 9.85 -7.57 -10.56
C ASN A 175 8.36 -7.90 -10.67
N LEU A 176 7.52 -6.91 -11.01
CA LEU A 176 6.08 -7.02 -10.90
C LEU A 176 5.52 -8.21 -11.68
N ASN A 177 6.08 -8.50 -12.85
CA ASN A 177 5.72 -9.66 -13.68
C ASN A 177 5.87 -11.01 -12.96
N LYS A 178 6.86 -11.17 -12.08
CA LYS A 178 7.07 -12.42 -11.32
C LYS A 178 5.96 -12.65 -10.30
N TYR A 179 5.38 -11.58 -9.76
CA TYR A 179 4.33 -11.66 -8.74
C TYR A 179 2.93 -11.64 -9.32
N THR A 180 2.72 -10.92 -10.43
CA THR A 180 1.42 -10.77 -11.08
C THR A 180 1.22 -11.76 -12.22
N GLY A 181 2.29 -12.34 -12.77
CA GLY A 181 2.25 -13.22 -13.93
C GLY A 181 1.69 -12.54 -15.20
N LEU A 182 1.72 -11.21 -15.27
CA LEU A 182 1.32 -10.46 -16.45
C LEU A 182 2.28 -10.73 -17.62
N ASP A 183 1.74 -10.78 -18.83
CA ASP A 183 2.54 -10.83 -20.04
C ASP A 183 3.03 -9.43 -20.46
N PHE A 184 3.84 -9.38 -21.52
CA PHE A 184 4.46 -8.15 -22.01
C PHE A 184 3.44 -7.07 -22.40
N GLU A 185 2.34 -7.44 -23.08
CA GLU A 185 1.32 -6.49 -23.52
C GLU A 185 0.47 -6.01 -22.35
N GLU A 186 0.17 -6.90 -21.41
CA GLU A 186 -0.52 -6.57 -20.17
C GLU A 186 0.30 -5.60 -19.30
N GLU A 187 1.61 -5.83 -19.15
CA GLU A 187 2.52 -4.91 -18.46
C GLU A 187 2.60 -3.57 -19.18
N LYS A 188 2.78 -3.57 -20.50
CA LYS A 188 2.82 -2.34 -21.29
C LYS A 188 1.54 -1.52 -21.13
N SER A 189 0.38 -2.17 -21.11
CA SER A 189 -0.92 -1.54 -20.84
C SER A 189 -0.99 -0.94 -19.43
N LEU A 190 -0.52 -1.67 -18.42
CA LEU A 190 -0.47 -1.21 -17.03
C LEU A 190 0.40 0.04 -16.86
N TYR A 191 1.63 0.02 -17.39
CA TYR A 191 2.55 1.15 -17.26
C TYR A 191 2.13 2.35 -18.13
N ASN A 192 1.52 2.12 -19.29
CA ASN A 192 0.89 3.19 -20.08
C ASN A 192 -0.18 3.95 -19.29
N ALA A 193 -0.95 3.24 -18.47
CA ALA A 193 -2.00 3.85 -17.65
C ALA A 193 -1.47 4.76 -16.52
N LEU A 194 -0.15 4.80 -16.28
CA LEU A 194 0.46 5.77 -15.38
C LEU A 194 0.51 7.19 -15.99
N GLY A 195 0.42 7.32 -17.32
CA GLY A 195 0.64 8.61 -18.00
C GLY A 195 1.99 9.21 -17.62
N ASP A 196 2.03 10.51 -17.34
CA ASP A 196 3.27 11.22 -16.96
C ASP A 196 3.98 10.65 -15.73
N SER A 197 3.28 9.92 -14.85
CA SER A 197 3.89 9.29 -13.68
C SER A 197 4.82 8.12 -14.05
N ILE A 198 4.82 7.66 -15.30
CA ILE A 198 5.77 6.66 -15.80
C ILE A 198 7.23 7.12 -15.66
N TYR A 199 7.48 8.44 -15.75
CA TYR A 199 8.82 9.00 -15.65
C TYR A 199 9.31 9.12 -14.21
N GLU A 200 8.39 9.23 -13.24
CA GLU A 200 8.73 9.24 -11.82
C GLU A 200 9.02 7.83 -11.27
N LEU A 201 8.46 6.80 -11.91
CA LEU A 201 8.54 5.42 -11.42
C LEU A 201 9.99 4.89 -11.32
N PRO A 202 10.87 5.06 -12.33
CA PRO A 202 12.29 4.71 -12.20
C PRO A 202 13.05 5.50 -11.12
N LEU A 203 12.62 6.72 -10.76
CA LEU A 203 13.24 7.45 -9.65
C LEU A 203 12.85 6.85 -8.30
N GLN A 204 11.64 6.30 -8.18
CA GLN A 204 11.17 5.63 -6.96
C GLN A 204 11.70 4.19 -6.86
N SER A 205 11.85 3.51 -8.00
CA SER A 205 12.29 2.11 -8.09
C SER A 205 13.32 1.93 -9.21
N PRO A 206 14.58 2.35 -9.03
CA PRO A 206 15.59 2.39 -10.11
C PRO A 206 15.78 1.07 -10.86
N LYS A 207 15.66 -0.07 -10.17
CA LYS A 207 15.83 -1.40 -10.77
C LYS A 207 14.79 -1.74 -11.84
N ILE A 208 13.68 -1.00 -11.93
CA ILE A 208 12.67 -1.18 -12.98
C ILE A 208 13.06 -0.51 -14.32
N TYR A 209 14.02 0.41 -14.30
CA TYR A 209 14.33 1.28 -15.44
C TYR A 209 14.56 0.52 -16.74
N GLU A 210 15.47 -0.47 -16.72
CA GLU A 210 15.78 -1.29 -17.88
C GLU A 210 14.56 -2.02 -18.45
N HIS A 211 13.66 -2.49 -17.58
CA HIS A 211 12.44 -3.18 -17.98
C HIS A 211 11.45 -2.22 -18.65
N ILE A 212 11.26 -1.02 -18.09
CA ILE A 212 10.41 0.01 -18.72
C ILE A 212 10.98 0.45 -20.06
N MET A 213 12.30 0.66 -20.16
CA MET A 213 12.95 0.99 -21.43
C MET A 213 12.69 -0.06 -22.50
N GLN A 214 12.72 -1.35 -22.14
CA GLN A 214 12.40 -2.44 -23.06
C GLN A 214 10.93 -2.47 -23.47
N LEU A 215 10.00 -2.24 -22.54
CA LEU A 215 8.55 -2.21 -22.82
C LEU A 215 8.16 -1.08 -23.80
N PHE A 216 8.88 0.04 -23.73
CA PHE A 216 8.59 1.27 -24.47
C PHE A 216 9.59 1.59 -25.59
N VAL A 217 10.39 0.62 -26.02
CA VAL A 217 11.37 0.84 -27.10
C VAL A 217 10.73 1.31 -28.41
N ASP A 218 9.50 0.88 -28.69
CA ASP A 218 8.73 1.26 -29.88
C ASP A 218 7.95 2.57 -29.71
N ASP A 219 8.01 3.21 -28.53
CA ASP A 219 7.41 4.52 -28.25
C ASP A 219 8.53 5.58 -28.17
N PRO A 220 8.77 6.34 -29.27
CA PRO A 220 9.89 7.27 -29.32
C PRO A 220 9.82 8.38 -28.28
N GLU A 221 8.62 8.81 -27.89
CA GLU A 221 8.44 9.89 -26.93
C GLU A 221 8.85 9.43 -25.53
N VAL A 222 8.28 8.30 -25.08
CA VAL A 222 8.60 7.71 -23.79
C VAL A 222 10.06 7.30 -23.72
N SER A 223 10.57 6.65 -24.78
CA SER A 223 11.96 6.18 -24.85
C SER A 223 12.97 7.33 -24.77
N ILE A 224 12.75 8.42 -25.50
CA ILE A 224 13.64 9.59 -25.46
C ILE A 224 13.66 10.19 -24.05
N ILE A 225 12.50 10.44 -23.44
CA ILE A 225 12.44 11.06 -22.11
C ILE A 225 13.15 10.18 -21.08
N LEU A 226 12.84 8.89 -21.03
CA LEU A 226 13.47 7.96 -20.08
C LEU A 226 14.99 7.89 -20.29
N SER A 227 15.47 7.88 -21.54
CA SER A 227 16.92 7.88 -21.83
C SER A 227 17.65 9.12 -21.28
N THR A 228 16.99 10.28 -21.27
CA THR A 228 17.59 11.50 -20.69
C THR A 228 17.66 11.47 -19.16
N MET A 229 16.95 10.55 -18.52
CA MET A 229 16.90 10.40 -17.07
C MET A 229 17.90 9.38 -16.51
N GLU A 230 18.60 8.63 -17.36
CA GLU A 230 19.50 7.54 -16.97
C GLU A 230 20.47 7.93 -15.84
N GLY A 231 21.20 9.04 -16.00
CA GLY A 231 22.14 9.50 -14.98
C GLY A 231 21.49 9.91 -13.64
N LEU A 232 20.22 10.37 -13.67
CA LEU A 232 19.47 10.64 -12.44
C LEU A 232 19.07 9.35 -11.74
N ILE A 233 18.69 8.33 -12.52
CA ILE A 233 18.29 7.01 -12.03
C ILE A 233 19.49 6.28 -11.43
N GLU A 234 20.65 6.30 -12.09
CA GLU A 234 21.90 5.74 -11.56
C GLU A 234 22.30 6.39 -10.22
N ARG A 235 22.22 7.73 -10.15
CA ARG A 235 22.48 8.49 -8.92
C ARG A 235 21.51 8.07 -7.80
N GLN A 236 20.24 7.92 -8.13
CA GLN A 236 19.21 7.52 -7.18
C GLN A 236 19.38 6.08 -6.71
N GLN A 237 19.78 5.16 -7.60
CA GLN A 237 20.13 3.79 -7.26
C GLN A 237 21.27 3.75 -6.25
N LEU A 238 22.35 4.49 -6.50
CA LEU A 238 23.48 4.60 -5.57
C LEU A 238 23.03 5.08 -4.18
N ILE A 239 22.19 6.12 -4.12
CA ILE A 239 21.67 6.66 -2.85
C ILE A 239 20.90 5.58 -2.09
N LEU A 240 20.00 4.87 -2.75
CA LEU A 240 19.16 3.85 -2.11
C LEU A 240 19.98 2.64 -1.63
N GLU A 241 20.87 2.10 -2.47
CA GLU A 241 21.71 0.95 -2.12
C GLU A 241 22.65 1.26 -0.96
N MET A 242 23.27 2.46 -0.98
CA MET A 242 24.13 2.89 0.12
C MET A 242 23.35 3.13 1.41
N SER A 243 22.18 3.76 1.31
CA SER A 243 21.32 4.00 2.48
C SER A 243 20.85 2.69 3.11
N GLU A 244 20.49 1.69 2.31
CA GLU A 244 20.13 0.35 2.78
C GLU A 244 21.33 -0.36 3.44
N LYS A 245 22.49 -0.38 2.77
CA LYS A 245 23.74 -0.96 3.30
C LYS A 245 24.08 -0.37 4.66
N LEU A 246 24.04 0.95 4.80
CA LEU A 246 24.33 1.65 6.05
C LEU A 246 23.25 1.40 7.12
N THR A 247 21.98 1.38 6.74
CA THR A 247 20.87 1.06 7.65
C THR A 247 21.04 -0.33 8.26
N ASN A 248 21.32 -1.34 7.44
CA ASN A 248 21.52 -2.71 7.88
C ASN A 248 22.75 -2.81 8.81
N TYR A 249 23.86 -2.18 8.43
CA TYR A 249 25.06 -2.15 9.27
C TYR A 249 24.79 -1.52 10.64
N ILE A 250 24.13 -0.36 10.68
CA ILE A 250 23.79 0.35 11.92
C ILE A 250 22.83 -0.46 12.78
N GLY A 251 21.85 -1.14 12.18
CA GLY A 251 20.89 -1.97 12.89
C GLY A 251 21.53 -3.18 13.59
N GLU A 252 22.59 -3.74 13.00
CA GLU A 252 23.30 -4.91 13.53
C GLU A 252 24.43 -4.55 14.52
N HIS A 253 24.92 -3.30 14.50
CA HIS A 253 26.10 -2.87 15.26
C HIS A 253 25.77 -1.75 16.27
N ARG A 254 26.43 -1.77 17.44
CA ARG A 254 26.24 -0.72 18.47
C ARG A 254 26.58 0.67 17.91
N ILE A 255 25.67 1.62 18.16
CA ILE A 255 25.64 3.02 17.68
C ILE A 255 26.99 3.73 17.81
N ASP A 256 27.74 3.45 18.87
CA ASP A 256 28.98 4.13 19.27
C ASP A 256 30.15 3.96 18.26
N LYS A 257 30.09 2.97 17.36
CA LYS A 257 31.16 2.67 16.38
C LYS A 257 30.77 2.87 14.92
N ASN A 258 29.55 3.33 14.65
CA ASN A 258 29.03 3.37 13.28
C ASN A 258 29.59 4.55 12.46
N PHE A 259 30.06 5.62 13.11
CA PHE A 259 30.52 6.84 12.45
C PHE A 259 31.70 6.63 11.49
N GLN A 260 32.72 5.87 11.90
CA GLN A 260 33.90 5.62 11.06
C GLN A 260 33.55 4.83 9.80
N PHE A 261 32.65 3.85 9.94
CA PHE A 261 32.17 3.04 8.84
C PHE A 261 31.34 3.88 7.86
N ILE A 262 30.36 4.62 8.37
CA ILE A 262 29.52 5.54 7.58
C ILE A 262 30.41 6.52 6.78
N PHE A 263 31.42 7.12 7.42
CA PHE A 263 32.36 8.00 6.72
C PHE A 263 33.15 7.26 5.64
N SER A 264 33.73 6.10 5.94
CA SER A 264 34.53 5.35 4.97
C SER A 264 33.74 4.95 3.72
N GLU A 265 32.44 4.70 3.89
CA GLU A 265 31.52 4.35 2.82
C GLU A 265 31.09 5.55 1.98
N MET A 266 31.13 6.77 2.52
CA MET A 266 30.79 8.01 1.80
C MET A 266 32.02 8.80 1.33
N ALA A 267 33.22 8.39 1.73
CA ALA A 267 34.45 9.05 1.36
C ALA A 267 34.63 9.03 -0.18
N GLY A 268 34.76 10.22 -0.78
CA GLY A 268 34.89 10.37 -2.23
C GLY A 268 33.57 10.46 -3.00
N MET A 269 32.42 10.40 -2.32
CA MET A 269 31.12 10.69 -2.94
C MET A 269 30.90 12.20 -3.12
N GLU A 270 30.09 12.58 -4.11
CA GLU A 270 29.60 13.95 -4.25
C GLU A 270 28.82 14.36 -3.00
N ILE A 271 29.08 15.56 -2.46
CA ILE A 271 28.46 16.05 -1.22
C ILE A 271 26.93 16.01 -1.28
N GLY A 272 26.34 16.32 -2.44
CA GLY A 272 24.90 16.23 -2.64
C GLY A 272 24.36 14.80 -2.45
N ILE A 273 25.09 13.78 -2.91
CA ILE A 273 24.72 12.36 -2.76
C ILE A 273 24.87 11.93 -1.29
N ALA A 274 26.00 12.28 -0.66
CA ALA A 274 26.24 11.97 0.75
C ALA A 274 25.20 12.62 1.67
N SER A 275 24.84 13.88 1.42
CA SER A 275 23.78 14.58 2.15
C SER A 275 22.44 13.87 2.04
N GLU A 276 22.09 13.35 0.86
CA GLU A 276 20.83 12.65 0.65
C GLU A 276 20.80 11.28 1.34
N ILE A 277 21.89 10.52 1.28
CA ILE A 277 22.04 9.27 2.05
C ILE A 277 21.86 9.54 3.55
N LEU A 278 22.51 10.59 4.07
CA LEU A 278 22.37 10.99 5.47
C LEU A 278 20.96 11.47 5.82
N ASN A 279 20.24 12.13 4.91
CA ASN A 279 18.83 12.46 5.09
C ASN A 279 17.98 11.20 5.28
N GLN A 280 18.15 10.19 4.42
CA GLN A 280 17.41 8.94 4.54
C GLN A 280 17.72 8.20 5.86
N LEU A 281 18.99 8.19 6.29
CA LEU A 281 19.36 7.62 7.59
C LEU A 281 18.73 8.38 8.76
N LEU A 282 18.66 9.71 8.67
CA LEU A 282 18.01 10.56 9.69
C LEU A 282 16.51 10.31 9.76
N GLU A 283 15.82 10.22 8.62
CA GLU A 283 14.40 9.91 8.53
C GLU A 283 14.06 8.53 9.13
N LYS A 284 14.93 7.54 8.87
CA LYS A 284 14.86 6.20 9.49
C LYS A 284 15.29 6.17 10.95
N LYS A 285 15.66 7.32 11.54
CA LYS A 285 16.14 7.47 12.93
C LYS A 285 17.39 6.63 13.23
N MET A 286 18.20 6.36 12.21
CA MET A 286 19.46 5.62 12.35
C MET A 286 20.59 6.53 12.84
N ILE A 287 20.49 7.83 12.57
CA ILE A 287 21.44 8.86 13.02
C ILE A 287 20.69 10.09 13.55
N THR A 288 21.39 10.95 14.28
CA THR A 288 20.88 12.26 14.75
C THR A 288 21.26 13.39 13.79
N ILE A 289 20.61 14.54 13.95
CA ILE A 289 20.97 15.78 13.22
C ILE A 289 22.43 16.15 13.47
N SER A 290 22.91 16.06 14.73
CA SER A 290 24.30 16.37 15.07
C SER A 290 25.29 15.45 14.37
N GLN A 291 25.00 14.15 14.28
CA GLN A 291 25.83 13.18 13.56
C GLN A 291 25.84 13.49 12.06
N LYS A 292 24.69 13.80 11.46
CA LYS A 292 24.61 14.22 10.06
C LYS A 292 25.51 15.42 9.78
N THR A 293 25.38 16.50 10.56
CA THR A 293 26.18 17.72 10.38
C THR A 293 27.67 17.42 10.50
N MET A 294 28.07 16.69 11.55
CA MET A 294 29.47 16.30 11.76
C MET A 294 30.05 15.49 10.59
N ILE A 295 29.28 14.56 10.01
CA ILE A 295 29.75 13.75 8.86
C ILE A 295 29.90 14.62 7.61
N LEU A 296 28.94 15.51 7.35
CA LEU A 296 29.00 16.43 6.20
C LEU A 296 30.18 17.38 6.31
N ASP A 297 30.34 18.04 7.47
CA ASP A 297 31.44 18.98 7.70
C ASP A 297 32.80 18.26 7.53
N PHE A 298 32.89 17.00 7.99
CA PHE A 298 34.11 16.21 7.85
C PHE A 298 34.38 15.77 6.40
N LEU A 299 33.34 15.44 5.62
CA LEU A 299 33.45 15.14 4.19
C LEU A 299 33.86 16.38 3.36
N GLU A 300 33.38 17.57 3.75
CA GLU A 300 33.69 18.83 3.07
C GLU A 300 35.10 19.35 3.38
N THR A 301 35.53 19.26 4.64
CA THR A 301 36.75 19.95 5.09
C THR A 301 37.93 19.01 5.36
N GLY A 302 37.68 17.70 5.51
CA GLY A 302 38.67 16.72 5.97
C GLY A 302 39.15 16.93 7.40
N LYS A 303 38.48 17.80 8.17
CA LYS A 303 38.82 18.15 9.56
C LYS A 303 37.61 18.06 10.47
N LEU A 304 37.77 17.44 11.64
CA LEU A 304 36.77 17.49 12.69
C LEU A 304 36.97 18.82 13.43
N GLU A 305 36.15 19.83 13.13
CA GLU A 305 36.05 20.99 14.02
C GLU A 305 35.25 20.56 15.26
N LEU A 306 35.98 20.25 16.33
CA LEU A 306 35.47 19.97 17.68
C LEU A 306 35.18 21.28 18.42
#